data_AF-A0A960JPR6-F1
#
_entry.id   AF-A0A960JPR6-F1
#
_cell.length_a   1.000
_cell.length_b   1.000
_cell.length_c   1.000
_cell.angle_alpha   90.00
_cell.angle_beta   90.00
_cell.angle_gamma   90.00
#
_symmetry.space_group_name_H-M   'P 1'
#
loop_
_entity.id
_entity.type
_entity.pdbx_description
1 polymer ?
#
loop_
_entity_poly.entity_id
_entity_poly.type
_entity_poly.pdbx_seq_one_letter_code
_entity_poly.pdbx_strand_id
1 'polypeptide(L)'
;DVAERAGVSLRTVYNHFPAREDLLDALEQDFSTSMSERGGSDAAELEEGDDLTGAVRVNLRLFEELNGVSEAFAQMPLAEVGRNAKRQQRTRLIVDHLVSLMPSVPQEDAEAIAITLRHLLSHRSWFWLTREYGLTTDQVGDVVTWAMTTLIDAAKGGNLPPPSDDVPPREESP
;
A
#
# COMPACT_ATOMS: atom_id res chain seq x y z
N ASP A 1 10.71 -10.33 -23.81
CA ASP A 1 10.24 -8.93 -23.86
C ASP A 1 8.70 -8.87 -23.74
N VAL A 2 8.05 -7.75 -23.34
CA VAL A 2 6.57 -7.67 -23.17
C VAL A 2 5.85 -7.90 -24.50
N ALA A 3 6.35 -7.30 -25.57
CA ALA A 3 5.81 -7.46 -26.92
C ALA A 3 5.88 -8.92 -27.41
N GLU A 4 7.01 -9.57 -27.17
CA GLU A 4 7.25 -10.97 -27.50
C GLU A 4 6.30 -11.93 -26.75
N ARG A 5 6.12 -11.74 -25.44
CA ARG A 5 5.19 -12.55 -24.64
C ARG A 5 3.73 -12.34 -25.02
N ALA A 6 3.39 -11.13 -25.48
CA ALA A 6 2.06 -10.78 -25.97
C ALA A 6 1.83 -11.17 -27.44
N GLY A 7 2.84 -11.69 -28.15
CA GLY A 7 2.72 -12.04 -29.57
C GLY A 7 2.48 -10.85 -30.50
N VAL A 8 2.87 -9.64 -30.08
CA VAL A 8 2.69 -8.40 -30.84
C VAL A 8 4.03 -7.71 -31.13
N SER A 9 4.03 -6.78 -32.08
CA SER A 9 5.22 -5.97 -32.35
C SER A 9 5.46 -4.93 -31.25
N LEU A 10 6.71 -4.55 -31.02
CA LEU A 10 7.06 -3.45 -30.10
C LEU A 10 6.38 -2.13 -30.51
N ARG A 11 6.23 -1.89 -31.82
CA ARG A 11 5.46 -0.75 -32.35
C ARG A 11 3.99 -0.79 -31.93
N THR A 12 3.39 -1.98 -31.91
CA THR A 12 2.01 -2.15 -31.43
C THR A 12 1.90 -1.78 -29.95
N VAL A 13 2.85 -2.22 -29.12
CA VAL A 13 2.88 -1.86 -27.69
C VAL A 13 2.99 -0.35 -27.52
N TYR A 14 3.97 0.31 -28.17
CA TYR A 14 4.16 1.76 -28.03
C TYR A 14 3.07 2.61 -28.69
N ASN A 15 2.30 2.07 -29.63
CA ASN A 15 1.11 2.76 -30.14
C ASN A 15 0.02 2.87 -29.06
N HIS A 16 -0.09 1.89 -28.15
CA HIS A 16 -1.07 1.88 -27.07
C HIS A 16 -0.51 2.49 -25.78
N PHE A 17 0.77 2.28 -25.51
CA PHE A 17 1.48 2.73 -24.31
C PHE A 17 2.75 3.49 -24.72
N PRO A 18 2.63 4.79 -25.05
CA PRO A 18 3.74 5.59 -25.57
C PRO A 18 4.99 5.57 -24.69
N ALA A 19 4.80 5.53 -23.37
CA ALA A 19 5.85 5.35 -22.38
C ALA A 19 5.59 4.11 -21.50
N ARG A 20 6.65 3.66 -20.83
CA ARG A 20 6.55 2.58 -19.83
C ARG A 20 5.63 2.96 -18.67
N GLU A 21 5.55 4.25 -18.35
CA GLU A 21 4.66 4.79 -17.32
C GLU A 21 3.19 4.60 -17.72
N ASP A 22 2.83 4.79 -19.00
CA ASP A 22 1.47 4.55 -19.50
C ASP A 22 1.06 3.07 -19.37
N LEU A 23 2.01 2.15 -19.59
CA LEU A 23 1.78 0.72 -19.41
C LEU A 23 1.54 0.37 -17.93
N LEU A 24 2.32 0.95 -17.02
CA LEU A 24 2.17 0.72 -15.58
C LEU A 24 0.87 1.33 -15.04
N ASP A 25 0.49 2.51 -15.53
CA ASP A 25 -0.78 3.15 -15.20
C ASP A 25 -1.97 2.30 -15.63
N ALA A 26 -1.92 1.76 -16.86
CA ALA A 26 -2.95 0.85 -17.35
C ALA A 26 -3.03 -0.45 -16.54
N LEU A 27 -1.88 -0.98 -16.11
CA LEU A 27 -1.82 -2.15 -15.23
C LEU A 27 -2.39 -1.86 -13.83
N GLU A 28 -2.11 -0.68 -13.25
CA GLU A 28 -2.70 -0.27 -11.97
C GLU A 28 -4.22 -0.09 -12.09
N GLN A 29 -4.70 0.48 -13.20
CA GLN A 29 -6.13 0.62 -13.46
C GLN A 29 -6.82 -0.75 -13.58
N ASP A 30 -6.26 -1.66 -14.39
CA ASP A 30 -6.78 -3.02 -14.55
C ASP A 30 -6.80 -3.79 -13.21
N PHE A 31 -5.73 -3.65 -12.42
CA PHE A 31 -5.67 -4.20 -11.07
C PHE A 31 -6.75 -3.62 -10.15
N SER A 32 -6.95 -2.29 -10.16
CA SER A 32 -7.97 -1.63 -9.35
C SER A 32 -9.39 -2.08 -9.71
N THR A 33 -9.68 -2.18 -11.01
CA THR A 33 -10.95 -2.75 -11.51
C THR A 33 -11.12 -4.19 -11.05
N SER A 34 -10.09 -5.02 -11.21
CA SER A 34 -10.07 -6.42 -10.76
C SER A 34 -10.29 -6.59 -9.25
N MET A 35 -9.77 -5.67 -8.43
CA MET A 35 -10.01 -5.64 -6.99
C MET A 35 -11.48 -5.32 -6.69
N SER A 36 -12.00 -4.24 -7.28
CA SER A 36 -13.38 -3.78 -7.07
C SER A 36 -14.42 -4.83 -7.47
N GLU A 37 -14.25 -5.47 -8.63
CA GLU A 37 -15.15 -6.54 -9.11
C GLU A 37 -15.19 -7.77 -8.18
N ARG A 38 -14.14 -7.98 -7.39
CA ARG A 38 -14.04 -9.08 -6.41
C ARG A 38 -14.38 -8.64 -4.99
N GLY A 39 -14.95 -7.44 -4.82
CA GLY A 39 -15.37 -6.92 -3.52
C GLY A 39 -14.24 -6.32 -2.68
N GLY A 40 -13.08 -6.03 -3.29
CA GLY A 40 -12.06 -5.20 -2.69
C GLY A 40 -12.51 -3.74 -2.62
N SER A 41 -11.93 -3.00 -1.69
CA SER A 41 -12.21 -1.57 -1.48
C SER A 41 -10.93 -0.77 -1.66
N ASP A 42 -10.99 0.38 -2.32
CA ASP A 42 -9.85 1.29 -2.23
C ASP A 42 -9.86 1.90 -0.82
N ALA A 43 -8.71 1.89 -0.14
CA ALA A 43 -8.61 2.44 1.20
C ALA A 43 -8.89 3.95 1.24
N ALA A 44 -8.83 4.62 0.08
CA ALA A 44 -9.22 6.02 -0.08
C ALA A 44 -10.74 6.25 -0.17
N GLU A 45 -11.52 5.19 -0.39
CA GLU A 45 -12.99 5.24 -0.56
C GLU A 45 -13.74 4.75 0.68
N LEU A 46 -13.03 4.27 1.70
CA LEU A 46 -13.65 3.89 2.97
C LEU A 46 -14.20 5.12 3.69
N GLU A 47 -15.43 5.04 4.19
CA GLU A 47 -16.09 6.09 4.96
C GLU A 47 -15.90 5.89 6.47
N GLU A 48 -16.19 6.93 7.25
CA GLU A 48 -16.18 6.85 8.71
C GLU A 48 -17.26 5.85 9.18
N GLY A 49 -16.82 4.76 9.83
CA GLY A 49 -17.71 3.68 10.28
C GLY A 49 -17.67 2.43 9.41
N ASP A 50 -16.98 2.46 8.28
CA ASP A 50 -16.70 1.25 7.51
C ASP A 50 -15.85 0.28 8.33
N ASP A 51 -16.09 -1.02 8.10
CA ASP A 51 -15.26 -2.08 8.65
C ASP A 51 -13.88 -2.09 7.96
N LEU A 52 -13.03 -1.12 8.32
CA LEU A 52 -11.64 -1.00 7.89
C LEU A 52 -10.90 -2.33 8.07
N THR A 53 -11.22 -3.05 9.14
CA THR A 53 -10.66 -4.35 9.46
C THR A 53 -11.07 -5.42 8.44
N GLY A 54 -12.36 -5.49 8.11
CA GLY A 54 -12.90 -6.36 7.07
C GLY A 54 -12.30 -6.06 5.69
N ALA A 55 -12.24 -4.78 5.33
CA ALA A 55 -11.68 -4.32 4.06
C ALA A 55 -10.20 -4.70 3.90
N VAL A 56 -9.39 -4.56 4.95
CA VAL A 56 -7.96 -4.93 4.93
C VAL A 56 -7.78 -6.42 4.67
N ARG A 57 -8.54 -7.29 5.36
CA ARG A 57 -8.45 -8.74 5.14
C ARG A 57 -8.85 -9.13 3.73
N VAL A 58 -9.94 -8.55 3.21
CA VAL A 58 -10.39 -8.81 1.83
C VAL A 58 -9.32 -8.38 0.84
N ASN A 59 -8.80 -7.16 0.97
CA ASN A 59 -7.79 -6.63 0.05
C ASN A 59 -6.51 -7.46 0.04
N LEU A 60 -6.01 -7.89 1.19
CA LEU A 60 -4.80 -8.71 1.28
C LEU A 60 -5.01 -10.10 0.65
N ARG A 61 -6.19 -10.72 0.82
CA ARG A 61 -6.53 -11.96 0.11
C ARG A 61 -6.54 -11.75 -1.41
N LEU A 62 -7.09 -10.64 -1.87
CA LEU A 62 -7.09 -10.32 -3.29
C LEU A 62 -5.68 -10.09 -3.85
N PHE A 63 -4.72 -9.64 -3.04
CA PHE A 63 -3.31 -9.59 -3.47
C PHE A 63 -2.75 -11.00 -3.74
N GLU A 64 -3.13 -11.99 -2.94
CA GLU A 64 -2.77 -13.39 -3.18
C GLU A 64 -3.48 -13.98 -4.41
N GLU A 65 -4.78 -13.69 -4.58
CA GLU A 65 -5.54 -14.15 -5.75
C GLU A 65 -5.03 -13.55 -7.07
N LEU A 66 -4.58 -12.29 -7.03
CA LEU A 66 -4.01 -11.55 -8.16
C LEU A 66 -2.46 -11.62 -8.21
N ASN A 67 -1.86 -12.59 -7.52
CA ASN A 67 -0.43 -12.69 -7.19
C ASN A 67 0.54 -12.16 -8.25
N GLY A 68 0.41 -12.54 -9.53
CA GLY A 68 1.36 -12.16 -10.57
C GLY A 68 1.52 -10.64 -10.70
N VAL A 69 0.42 -9.89 -10.55
CA VAL A 69 0.45 -8.42 -10.62
C VAL A 69 0.88 -7.82 -9.27
N SER A 70 0.37 -8.36 -8.15
CA SER A 70 0.72 -7.89 -6.80
C SER A 70 2.20 -8.09 -6.47
N GLU A 71 2.79 -9.22 -6.85
CA GLU A 71 4.23 -9.50 -6.70
C GLU A 71 5.06 -8.57 -7.60
N ALA A 72 4.61 -8.29 -8.82
CA ALA A 72 5.27 -7.33 -9.69
C ALA A 72 5.29 -5.92 -9.08
N PHE A 73 4.17 -5.47 -8.49
CA PHE A 73 4.13 -4.20 -7.77
C PHE A 73 5.03 -4.19 -6.53
N ALA A 74 5.12 -5.31 -5.80
CA ALA A 74 5.98 -5.42 -4.62
C ALA A 74 7.48 -5.31 -4.99
N GLN A 75 7.87 -5.87 -6.13
CA GLN A 75 9.26 -5.93 -6.59
C GLN A 75 9.68 -4.73 -7.48
N MET A 76 8.74 -3.85 -7.82
CA MET A 76 9.01 -2.68 -8.66
C MET A 76 10.11 -1.77 -8.05
N PRO A 77 11.14 -1.37 -8.83
CA PRO A 77 12.20 -0.50 -8.35
C PRO A 77 11.69 0.83 -7.76
N LEU A 78 12.29 1.28 -6.66
CA LEU A 78 11.91 2.54 -6.00
C LEU A 78 11.98 3.76 -6.93
N ALA A 79 12.97 3.79 -7.84
CA ALA A 79 13.13 4.85 -8.82
C ALA A 79 11.96 4.95 -9.82
N GLU A 80 11.24 3.84 -10.05
CA GLU A 80 10.06 3.82 -10.91
C GLU A 80 8.81 4.21 -10.12
N VAL A 81 8.71 3.73 -8.89
CA VAL A 81 7.66 4.09 -7.93
C VAL A 81 7.59 5.61 -7.70
N GLY A 82 8.75 6.26 -7.55
CA GLY A 82 8.83 7.70 -7.25
C GLY A 82 8.43 8.63 -8.41
N ARG A 83 8.34 8.13 -9.64
CA ARG A 83 8.02 8.96 -10.83
C ARG A 83 6.53 9.01 -11.17
N ASN A 84 5.73 8.09 -10.62
CA ASN A 84 4.31 8.00 -10.94
C ASN A 84 3.47 8.97 -10.10
N ALA A 85 3.02 10.07 -10.72
CA ALA A 85 2.21 11.10 -10.07
C ALA A 85 0.84 10.57 -9.58
N LYS A 86 0.19 9.65 -10.30
CA LYS A 86 -1.10 9.07 -9.89
C LYS A 86 -0.95 8.20 -8.65
N ARG A 87 0.09 7.37 -8.61
CA ARG A 87 0.42 6.54 -7.44
C ARG A 87 0.75 7.39 -6.21
N GLN A 88 1.44 8.52 -6.40
CA GLN A 88 1.67 9.50 -5.34
C GLN A 88 0.36 10.11 -4.86
N GLN A 89 -0.52 10.53 -5.78
CA GLN A 89 -1.81 11.10 -5.44
C GLN A 89 -2.68 10.10 -4.65
N ARG A 90 -2.76 8.85 -5.10
CA ARG A 90 -3.48 7.80 -4.40
C ARG A 90 -2.92 7.54 -3.00
N THR A 91 -1.59 7.56 -2.86
CA THR A 91 -0.95 7.43 -1.55
C THR A 91 -1.34 8.58 -0.63
N ARG A 92 -1.38 9.82 -1.12
CA ARG A 92 -1.85 10.98 -0.34
C ARG A 92 -3.30 10.82 0.11
N LEU A 93 -4.21 10.45 -0.79
CA LEU A 93 -5.62 10.24 -0.44
C LEU A 93 -5.81 9.20 0.69
N ILE A 94 -5.08 8.08 0.63
CA ILE A 94 -5.14 7.07 1.69
C ILE A 94 -4.57 7.61 3.01
N VAL A 95 -3.46 8.35 2.95
CA VAL A 95 -2.86 8.98 4.15
C VAL A 95 -3.81 10.01 4.75
N ASP A 96 -4.38 10.89 3.95
CA ASP A 96 -5.35 11.91 4.39
C ASP A 96 -6.57 11.26 5.05
N HIS A 97 -7.08 10.17 4.47
CA HIS A 97 -8.16 9.39 5.07
C HIS A 97 -7.75 8.83 6.44
N LEU A 98 -6.58 8.18 6.53
CA LEU A 98 -6.08 7.61 7.79
C LEU A 98 -5.83 8.68 8.87
N VAL A 99 -5.36 9.88 8.48
CA VAL A 99 -5.24 11.04 9.37
C VAL A 99 -6.62 11.45 9.90
N SER A 100 -7.64 11.46 9.05
CA SER A 100 -8.99 11.84 9.45
C SER A 100 -9.61 10.92 10.52
N LEU A 101 -9.11 9.67 10.63
CA LEU A 101 -9.50 8.75 11.71
C LEU A 101 -8.94 9.12 13.08
N MET A 102 -8.03 10.10 13.18
CA MET A 102 -7.33 10.52 14.40
C MET A 102 -7.44 12.04 14.65
N PRO A 103 -8.66 12.62 14.70
CA PRO A 103 -8.84 14.08 14.70
C PRO A 103 -8.34 14.78 15.98
N SER A 104 -8.12 14.03 17.07
CA SER A 104 -7.61 14.53 18.34
C SER A 104 -6.08 14.44 18.47
N VAL A 105 -5.40 13.86 17.49
CA VAL A 105 -3.94 13.66 17.49
C VAL A 105 -3.28 14.85 16.79
N PRO A 106 -2.13 15.37 17.28
CA PRO A 106 -1.38 16.41 16.58
C PRO A 106 -1.09 16.00 15.13
N GLN A 107 -1.20 16.96 14.20
CA GLN A 107 -1.14 16.68 12.75
C GLN A 107 0.13 15.91 12.33
N GLU A 108 1.30 16.32 12.84
CA GLU A 108 2.58 15.69 12.49
C GLU A 108 2.63 14.21 12.93
N ASP A 109 2.15 13.92 14.14
CA ASP A 109 2.07 12.55 14.66
C ASP A 109 1.05 11.71 13.88
N ALA A 110 -0.12 12.29 13.59
CA ALA A 110 -1.16 11.63 12.80
C ALA A 110 -0.67 11.26 11.41
N GLU A 111 0.07 12.17 10.74
CA GLU A 111 0.68 11.93 9.43
C GLU A 111 1.73 10.80 9.50
N ALA A 112 2.64 10.84 10.48
CA ALA A 112 3.67 9.81 10.65
C ALA A 112 3.07 8.42 10.89
N ILE A 113 2.03 8.34 11.73
CA ILE A 113 1.27 7.11 11.97
C ILE A 113 0.57 6.68 10.67
N ALA A 114 -0.16 7.56 10.00
CA ALA A 114 -0.87 7.24 8.76
C ALA A 114 0.05 6.74 7.64
N ILE A 115 1.25 7.30 7.48
CA ILE A 115 2.26 6.82 6.53
C ILE A 115 2.71 5.40 6.89
N THR A 116 2.91 5.12 8.18
CA THR A 116 3.27 3.78 8.67
C THR A 116 2.16 2.76 8.39
N LEU A 117 0.91 3.13 8.66
CA LEU A 117 -0.26 2.29 8.34
C LEU A 117 -0.37 2.04 6.83
N ARG A 118 -0.20 3.09 6.02
CA ARG A 118 -0.17 2.99 4.55
C ARG A 118 0.93 2.05 4.05
N HIS A 119 2.07 2.01 4.73
CA HIS A 119 3.14 1.06 4.43
C HIS A 119 2.67 -0.37 4.72
N LEU A 120 2.10 -0.65 5.90
CA LEU A 120 1.59 -1.98 6.27
C LEU A 120 0.55 -2.52 5.26
N LEU A 121 -0.26 -1.63 4.68
CA LEU A 121 -1.25 -1.95 3.63
C LEU A 121 -0.66 -2.16 2.22
N SER A 122 0.66 -2.05 2.06
CA SER A 122 1.29 -2.09 0.74
C SER A 122 1.51 -3.51 0.21
N HIS A 123 1.51 -3.66 -1.11
CA HIS A 123 1.98 -4.87 -1.80
C HIS A 123 3.35 -5.33 -1.29
N ARG A 124 4.24 -4.39 -0.93
CA ARG A 124 5.57 -4.73 -0.44
C ARG A 124 5.52 -5.37 0.94
N SER A 125 4.76 -4.81 1.87
CA SER A 125 4.60 -5.42 3.20
C SER A 125 3.95 -6.80 3.11
N TRP A 126 2.88 -6.95 2.32
CA TRP A 126 2.28 -8.26 2.05
C TRP A 126 3.28 -9.26 1.46
N PHE A 127 4.04 -8.86 0.45
CA PHE A 127 5.01 -9.72 -0.21
C PHE A 127 6.11 -10.20 0.75
N TRP A 128 6.70 -9.28 1.53
CA TRP A 128 7.78 -9.65 2.45
C TRP A 128 7.26 -10.51 3.61
N LEU A 129 6.13 -10.14 4.21
CA LEU A 129 5.55 -10.92 5.31
C LEU A 129 5.19 -12.34 4.88
N THR A 130 4.75 -12.53 3.63
CA THR A 130 4.41 -13.87 3.13
C THR A 130 5.59 -14.63 2.56
N ARG A 131 6.34 -14.04 1.61
CA ARG A 131 7.37 -14.74 0.83
C ARG A 131 8.71 -14.85 1.54
N GLU A 132 9.09 -13.83 2.31
CA GLU A 132 10.37 -13.83 3.04
C GLU A 132 10.19 -14.34 4.47
N TYR A 133 9.17 -13.87 5.18
CA TYR A 133 8.99 -14.17 6.61
C TYR A 133 8.03 -15.34 6.88
N GLY A 134 7.40 -15.89 5.85
CA GLY A 134 6.69 -17.18 5.91
C GLY A 134 5.29 -17.14 6.53
N LEU A 135 4.66 -15.98 6.67
CA LEU A 135 3.26 -15.89 7.09
C LEU A 135 2.32 -16.26 5.94
N THR A 136 1.16 -16.83 6.26
CA THR A 136 0.07 -16.94 5.27
C THR A 136 -0.59 -15.58 5.06
N THR A 137 -1.21 -15.36 3.90
CA THR A 137 -1.94 -14.11 3.64
C THR A 137 -3.03 -13.83 4.67
N ASP A 138 -3.71 -14.86 5.19
CA ASP A 138 -4.68 -14.69 6.29
C ASP A 138 -4.00 -14.25 7.59
N GLN A 139 -2.85 -14.83 7.95
CA GLN A 139 -2.07 -14.40 9.12
C GLN A 139 -1.60 -12.95 8.98
N VAL A 140 -1.18 -12.54 7.78
CA VAL A 140 -0.84 -11.14 7.48
C VAL A 140 -2.06 -10.24 7.65
N GLY A 141 -3.22 -10.66 7.15
CA GLY A 141 -4.48 -9.95 7.36
C GLY A 141 -4.77 -9.72 8.84
N ASP A 142 -4.71 -10.77 9.66
CA ASP A 142 -4.98 -10.66 11.09
C ASP A 142 -3.98 -9.77 11.84
N VAL A 143 -2.67 -9.92 11.57
CA VAL A 143 -1.63 -9.15 12.24
C VAL A 143 -1.65 -7.68 11.81
N VAL A 144 -1.83 -7.40 10.51
CA VAL A 144 -1.90 -6.03 10.00
C VAL A 144 -3.14 -5.32 10.54
N THR A 145 -4.31 -5.98 10.51
CA THR A 145 -5.52 -5.47 11.15
C THR A 145 -5.28 -5.13 12.62
N TRP A 146 -4.74 -6.08 13.40
CA TRP A 146 -4.47 -5.85 14.82
C TRP A 146 -3.52 -4.68 15.05
N ALA A 147 -2.44 -4.59 14.26
CA ALA A 147 -1.47 -3.51 14.36
C ALA A 147 -2.10 -2.15 14.03
N MET A 148 -2.93 -2.06 12.98
CA MET A 148 -3.60 -0.82 12.61
C MET A 148 -4.55 -0.34 13.69
N THR A 149 -5.43 -1.21 14.18
CA THR A 149 -6.37 -0.86 15.25
C THR A 149 -5.62 -0.44 16.50
N THR A 150 -4.58 -1.18 16.89
CA THR A 150 -3.76 -0.88 18.07
C THR A 150 -3.08 0.47 17.96
N LEU A 151 -2.49 0.81 16.81
CA LEU A 151 -1.81 2.09 16.60
C LEU A 151 -2.79 3.27 16.60
N ILE A 152 -3.95 3.12 15.94
CA ILE A 152 -4.99 4.16 15.93
C ILE A 152 -5.54 4.38 17.35
N ASP A 153 -5.84 3.31 18.08
CA ASP A 153 -6.38 3.40 19.45
C ASP A 153 -5.34 3.98 20.42
N ALA A 154 -4.08 3.56 20.32
CA ALA A 154 -2.98 4.12 21.09
C ALA A 154 -2.85 5.64 20.85
N ALA A 155 -2.89 6.07 19.59
CA ALA A 155 -2.80 7.48 19.22
C ALA A 155 -3.97 8.30 19.78
N LYS A 156 -5.21 7.79 19.64
CA LYS A 156 -6.41 8.39 20.26
C LYS A 156 -6.31 8.47 21.78
N GLY A 157 -5.64 7.50 22.41
CA GLY A 157 -5.34 7.47 23.84
C GLY A 157 -4.17 8.36 24.28
N GLY A 158 -3.52 9.07 23.36
CA GLY A 158 -2.36 9.94 23.65
C GLY A 158 -1.03 9.20 23.79
N ASN A 159 -0.98 7.89 23.49
CA ASN A 159 0.26 7.13 23.39
C ASN A 159 0.85 7.31 21.99
N LEU A 160 1.62 8.38 21.82
CA LEU A 160 2.21 8.80 20.56
C LEU A 160 3.66 8.29 20.42
N PRO A 161 4.17 8.10 19.19
CA PRO A 161 5.58 7.85 18.99
C PRO A 161 6.43 8.98 19.61
N PRO A 162 7.62 8.67 20.15
CA PRO A 162 8.49 9.69 20.71
C PRO A 162 8.88 10.71 19.63
N PRO A 163 9.10 11.98 19.99
CA PRO A 163 9.51 13.01 19.04
C PRO A 163 10.81 12.59 18.33
N SER A 164 10.89 12.91 17.05
CA SER A 164 12.01 12.59 16.16
C SER A 164 13.37 13.12 16.65
N ASP A 165 13.36 14.18 17.46
CA ASP A 165 14.55 14.79 18.07
C ASP A 165 15.15 13.98 19.23
N ASP A 166 14.43 13.00 19.79
CA ASP A 166 14.87 12.17 20.92
C ASP A 166 15.54 10.84 20.51
N VAL A 167 15.75 10.60 19.21
CA VAL A 167 16.51 9.43 18.75
C VAL A 167 18.00 9.75 18.84
N PRO A 168 18.76 9.21 19.82
CA PRO A 168 20.20 9.43 19.86
C PRO A 168 20.81 8.93 18.55
N PRO A 169 21.80 9.67 17.98
CA PRO A 169 22.45 9.26 16.74
C PRO A 169 22.92 7.82 16.90
N ARG A 170 22.59 6.96 15.91
CA ARG A 170 23.04 5.57 15.90
C ARG A 170 24.55 5.58 16.11
N GLU A 171 25.02 5.00 17.21
CA GLU A 171 26.44 4.78 17.42
C GLU A 171 26.92 3.94 16.22
N GLU A 172 27.76 4.55 15.38
CA GLU A 172 28.47 3.83 14.34
C GLU A 172 29.25 2.73 15.04
N SER A 173 28.80 1.48 14.87
CA SER A 173 29.52 0.33 15.42
C SER A 173 30.89 0.22 14.71
N PRO A 174 31.97 -0.04 15.47
CA PRO A 174 33.34 -0.05 14.97
C PRO A 174 33.64 -1.18 13.97
#